data_AF-A0A345SU59-F1
#
_entry.id   AF-A0A345SU59-F1
#
_cell.length_a   1.000
_cell.length_b   1.000
_cell.length_c   1.000
_cell.angle_alpha   90.00
_cell.angle_beta   90.00
_cell.angle_gamma   90.00
#
_symmetry.space_group_name_H-M   'P 1'
#
loop_
_entity.id
_entity.type
_entity.pdbx_description
1 polymer ?
#
loop_
_entity_poly.entity_id
_entity_poly.type
_entity_poly.pdbx_seq_one_letter_code
_entity_poly.pdbx_strand_id
1 'polypeptide(L)'
;MSLTVVTCNAQYRGLLACGATSLSVVFDLPTRMGRDSDAPMASGHVGRTGVAVDSVDDMRVLFSGIPLDRISTSMAAGASAAVLVLLYQLVAEEQGVAADRLRGQAARRSRIFPPGPSARLDAELRAYCRSEIPEWFTGPQPAAAPARHGHGSTDPAVEARQAERIAKLRAWRCQERVAEALLRMRRAAAGSDNVVYPMKDALSAGATVGEVCDVLRDTWGTHPPAAADHAGGADPAGATAWRPPDPRSRRGQPFR
;
A
#
# COMPACT_ATOMS: atom_id res chain seq x y z
N MET A 1 7.88 18.48 13.87
CA MET A 1 8.83 18.02 12.84
C MET A 1 8.03 17.17 11.87
N SER A 2 7.95 17.59 10.61
CA SER A 2 7.10 16.96 9.59
C SER A 2 7.72 15.65 9.11
N LEU A 3 6.90 14.62 8.88
CA LEU A 3 7.36 13.28 8.50
C LEU A 3 7.45 13.19 6.98
N THR A 4 8.67 13.18 6.44
CA THR A 4 8.95 12.96 5.01
C THR A 4 9.64 11.63 4.83
N VAL A 5 9.65 11.09 3.61
CA VAL A 5 10.38 9.84 3.32
C VAL A 5 11.87 9.94 3.66
N VAL A 6 12.48 11.12 3.52
CA VAL A 6 13.90 11.35 3.86
C VAL A 6 14.12 11.35 5.37
N THR A 7 13.28 12.05 6.13
CA THR A 7 13.43 12.10 7.61
C THR A 7 13.12 10.75 8.25
N CYS A 8 12.11 10.04 7.73
CA CYS A 8 11.81 8.68 8.15
C CYS A 8 12.92 7.69 7.82
N ASN A 9 13.51 7.74 6.62
CA ASN A 9 14.66 6.90 6.27
C ASN A 9 15.83 7.12 7.23
N ALA A 10 16.20 8.37 7.50
CA ALA A 10 17.26 8.70 8.44
C ALA A 10 16.98 8.14 9.85
N GLN A 11 15.73 8.23 10.31
CA GLN A 11 15.29 7.65 11.58
C GLN A 11 15.41 6.12 11.58
N TYR A 12 14.97 5.44 10.52
CA TYR A 12 15.08 3.99 10.40
C TYR A 12 16.53 3.53 10.42
N ARG A 13 17.40 4.19 9.66
CA ARG A 13 18.85 3.90 9.67
C ARG A 13 19.45 4.09 11.06
N GLY A 14 19.05 5.12 11.79
CA GLY A 14 19.45 5.34 13.19
C GLY A 14 19.01 4.20 14.11
N LEU A 15 17.75 3.73 13.99
CA LEU A 15 17.25 2.59 14.77
C LEU A 15 18.04 1.32 14.48
N LEU A 16 18.34 1.04 13.20
CA LEU A 16 19.12 -0.13 12.80
C LEU A 16 20.57 -0.06 13.28
N ALA A 17 21.18 1.13 13.28
CA ALA A 17 22.52 1.34 13.85
C ALA A 17 22.57 1.06 15.35
N CYS A 18 21.46 1.26 16.07
CA CYS A 18 21.29 0.88 17.47
C CYS A 18 20.91 -0.59 17.68
N GLY A 19 20.89 -1.42 16.63
CA GLY A 19 20.63 -2.86 16.72
C GLY A 19 19.16 -3.26 16.59
N ALA A 20 18.27 -2.36 16.20
CA ALA A 20 16.89 -2.75 15.88
C ALA A 20 16.87 -3.75 14.71
N THR A 21 16.07 -4.81 14.83
CA THR A 21 15.88 -5.83 13.79
C THR A 21 14.51 -5.74 13.11
N SER A 22 13.67 -4.81 13.57
CA SER A 22 12.34 -4.57 13.03
C SER A 22 12.04 -3.08 12.89
N LEU A 23 11.37 -2.70 11.80
CA LEU A 23 10.89 -1.34 11.56
C LEU A 23 9.37 -1.27 11.63
N SER A 24 8.84 -0.17 12.16
CA SER A 24 7.42 0.15 12.16
C SER A 24 7.20 1.39 11.30
N VAL A 25 6.33 1.26 10.30
CA VAL A 25 5.99 2.32 9.34
C VAL A 25 4.55 2.72 9.54
N VAL A 26 4.34 4.00 9.81
CA VAL A 26 3.03 4.63 9.86
C VAL A 26 2.91 5.57 8.68
N PHE A 27 1.85 5.40 7.91
CA PHE A 27 1.56 6.25 6.76
C PHE A 27 0.57 7.35 7.15
N ASP A 28 0.65 8.47 6.44
CA ASP A 28 -0.30 9.54 6.60
C ASP A 28 -1.73 9.12 6.19
N LEU A 29 -2.70 10.01 6.43
CA LEU A 29 -4.10 9.69 6.14
C LEU A 29 -4.36 9.49 4.63
N PRO A 30 -3.88 10.35 3.71
CA PRO A 30 -4.11 10.16 2.27
C PRO A 30 -3.59 8.82 1.78
N THR A 31 -2.35 8.46 2.13
CA THR A 31 -1.74 7.17 1.75
C THR A 31 -2.60 6.01 2.26
N ARG A 32 -3.03 6.03 3.53
CA ARG A 32 -3.88 4.96 4.11
C ARG A 32 -5.27 4.86 3.49
N MET A 33 -5.75 5.93 2.88
CA MET A 33 -7.06 6.02 2.22
C MET A 33 -6.97 5.80 0.69
N GLY A 34 -5.79 5.46 0.18
CA GLY A 34 -5.59 5.19 -1.24
C GLY A 34 -5.71 6.45 -2.08
N ARG A 35 -5.09 7.55 -1.62
CA ARG A 35 -5.13 8.86 -2.25
C ARG A 35 -3.72 9.41 -2.37
N ASP A 36 -3.45 10.03 -3.50
CA ASP A 36 -2.22 10.77 -3.73
C ASP A 36 -2.24 12.10 -2.96
N SER A 37 -1.05 12.60 -2.64
CA SER A 37 -0.82 13.84 -1.90
C SER A 37 -1.36 15.10 -2.60
N ASP A 38 -1.63 15.03 -3.91
CA ASP A 38 -2.21 16.14 -4.69
C ASP A 38 -3.76 16.08 -4.78
N ALA A 39 -4.39 15.07 -4.20
CA ALA A 39 -5.85 14.97 -4.17
C ALA A 39 -6.45 16.07 -3.26
N PRO A 40 -7.64 16.63 -3.60
CA PRO A 40 -8.26 17.67 -2.78
C PRO A 40 -8.46 17.30 -1.29
N MET A 41 -8.74 16.02 -0.99
CA MET A 41 -8.89 15.56 0.40
C MET A 41 -7.57 15.40 1.15
N ALA A 42 -6.43 15.42 0.45
CA ALA A 42 -5.11 15.25 1.04
C ALA A 42 -4.62 16.54 1.70
N SER A 43 -5.13 17.70 1.28
CA SER A 43 -4.74 18.99 1.86
C SER A 43 -4.94 19.01 3.38
N GLY A 44 -3.91 19.46 4.10
CA GLY A 44 -3.87 19.47 5.56
C GLY A 44 -3.67 18.09 6.20
N HIS A 45 -3.32 17.06 5.44
CA HIS A 45 -3.13 15.70 5.96
C HIS A 45 -1.81 15.05 5.52
N VAL A 46 -1.16 15.59 4.48
CA VAL A 46 0.08 15.02 3.93
C VAL A 46 1.21 15.13 4.97
N GLY A 47 1.83 14.00 5.31
CA GLY A 47 2.95 13.97 6.26
C GLY A 47 2.59 14.30 7.72
N ARG A 48 1.29 14.46 8.05
CA ARG A 48 0.81 14.90 9.39
C ARG A 48 0.89 13.79 10.44
N THR A 49 0.42 12.60 10.08
CA THR A 49 0.25 11.46 11.01
C THR A 49 1.23 10.31 10.74
N GLY A 50 1.97 10.40 9.65
CA GLY A 50 2.88 9.37 9.18
C GLY A 50 3.60 9.86 7.92
N VAL A 51 4.36 8.97 7.30
CA VAL A 51 5.05 9.26 6.04
C VAL A 51 4.06 9.28 4.87
N ALA A 52 4.22 10.26 3.98
CA ALA A 52 3.48 10.36 2.72
C ALA A 52 4.13 9.49 1.64
N VAL A 53 3.37 8.58 1.02
CA VAL A 53 3.83 7.70 -0.06
C VAL A 53 2.77 7.67 -1.16
N ASP A 54 3.14 8.16 -2.34
CA ASP A 54 2.26 8.22 -3.51
C ASP A 54 2.69 7.21 -4.57
N SER A 55 3.96 6.77 -4.56
CA SER A 55 4.54 5.97 -5.63
C SER A 55 5.71 5.08 -5.18
N VAL A 56 6.21 4.27 -6.11
CA VAL A 56 7.45 3.49 -5.92
C VAL A 56 8.66 4.39 -5.64
N ASP A 57 8.70 5.61 -6.18
CA ASP A 57 9.80 6.56 -5.95
C ASP A 57 9.90 7.00 -4.49
N ASP A 58 8.77 7.10 -3.79
CA ASP A 58 8.75 7.42 -2.36
C ASP A 58 9.27 6.25 -1.53
N MET A 59 8.88 5.03 -1.89
CA MET A 59 9.34 3.81 -1.23
C MET A 59 10.84 3.57 -1.46
N ARG A 60 11.35 3.88 -2.66
CA ARG A 60 12.80 3.87 -2.97
C ARG A 60 13.58 4.76 -2.01
N VAL A 61 13.10 6.00 -1.79
CA VAL A 61 13.74 6.93 -0.85
C VAL A 61 13.59 6.46 0.58
N LEU A 62 12.38 6.02 0.98
CA LEU A 62 12.07 5.59 2.34
C LEU A 62 12.95 4.42 2.81
N PHE A 63 13.26 3.48 1.92
CA PHE A 63 14.06 2.29 2.23
C PHE A 63 15.48 2.31 1.64
N SER A 64 15.95 3.47 1.19
CA SER A 64 17.29 3.61 0.63
C SER A 64 18.37 3.17 1.62
N GLY A 65 19.21 2.22 1.18
CA GLY A 65 20.31 1.66 1.94
C GLY A 65 19.91 0.85 3.18
N ILE A 66 18.66 0.39 3.27
CA ILE A 66 18.18 -0.50 4.33
C ILE A 66 18.15 -1.94 3.80
N PRO A 67 18.82 -2.92 4.43
CA PRO A 67 18.85 -4.30 3.95
C PRO A 67 17.54 -5.03 4.27
N LEU A 68 16.58 -5.01 3.33
CA LEU A 68 15.22 -5.53 3.53
C LEU A 68 15.16 -7.04 3.80
N ASP A 69 16.17 -7.80 3.40
CA ASP A 69 16.32 -9.23 3.68
C ASP A 69 16.76 -9.55 5.13
N ARG A 70 17.20 -8.55 5.88
CA ARG A 70 17.75 -8.70 7.25
C ARG A 70 16.85 -8.15 8.35
N ILE A 71 15.77 -7.48 7.98
CA ILE A 71 14.84 -6.88 8.93
C ILE A 71 13.46 -7.54 8.83
N SER A 72 12.57 -7.18 9.74
CA SER A 72 11.13 -7.35 9.59
C SER A 72 10.46 -5.98 9.56
N THR A 73 9.44 -5.79 8.72
CA THR A 73 8.75 -4.50 8.59
C THR A 73 7.27 -4.62 8.92
N SER A 74 6.76 -3.78 9.81
CA SER A 74 5.34 -3.67 10.15
C SER A 74 4.76 -2.38 9.58
N MET A 75 3.79 -2.49 8.69
CA MET A 75 3.15 -1.37 7.99
C MET A 75 1.72 -1.13 8.47
N ALA A 76 1.42 0.05 9.00
CA ALA A 76 0.07 0.50 9.32
C ALA A 76 -0.63 1.02 8.04
N ALA A 77 -0.90 0.11 7.11
CA ALA A 77 -1.21 0.43 5.71
C ALA A 77 -2.67 0.84 5.43
N GLY A 78 -3.61 0.51 6.33
CA GLY A 78 -5.02 0.88 6.15
C GLY A 78 -5.63 0.21 4.92
N ALA A 79 -6.41 0.97 4.14
CA ALA A 79 -7.07 0.45 2.95
C ALA A 79 -6.09 0.16 1.79
N SER A 80 -4.91 0.79 1.81
CA SER A 80 -3.87 0.66 0.79
C SER A 80 -2.89 -0.50 1.04
N ALA A 81 -3.24 -1.46 1.92
CA ALA A 81 -2.34 -2.56 2.26
C ALA A 81 -1.84 -3.36 1.06
N ALA A 82 -2.70 -3.68 0.09
CA ALA A 82 -2.27 -4.37 -1.13
C ALA A 82 -1.21 -3.56 -1.89
N VAL A 83 -1.48 -2.27 -2.11
CA VAL A 83 -0.56 -1.37 -2.83
C VAL A 83 0.78 -1.24 -2.11
N LEU A 84 0.76 -0.98 -0.80
CA LEU A 84 1.97 -0.74 -0.02
C LEU A 84 2.86 -1.99 0.11
N VAL A 85 2.26 -3.19 0.22
CA VAL A 85 3.01 -4.46 0.18
C VAL A 85 3.70 -4.64 -1.16
N LEU A 86 3.00 -4.38 -2.26
CA LEU A 86 3.56 -4.51 -3.61
C LEU A 86 4.67 -3.48 -3.87
N LEU A 87 4.50 -2.24 -3.44
CA LEU A 87 5.55 -1.22 -3.54
C LEU A 87 6.79 -1.59 -2.72
N TYR A 88 6.59 -2.15 -1.51
CA TYR A 88 7.68 -2.64 -0.68
C TYR A 88 8.44 -3.79 -1.37
N GLN A 89 7.70 -4.74 -1.95
CA GLN A 89 8.29 -5.84 -2.72
C GLN A 89 9.07 -5.34 -3.93
N LEU A 90 8.53 -4.40 -4.71
CA LEU A 90 9.21 -3.85 -5.88
C LEU A 90 10.55 -3.20 -5.51
N VAL A 91 10.59 -2.42 -4.42
CA VAL A 91 11.83 -1.82 -3.93
C VAL A 91 12.83 -2.87 -3.44
N ALA A 92 12.37 -3.94 -2.81
CA ALA A 92 13.24 -5.06 -2.45
C ALA A 92 13.85 -5.75 -3.67
N GLU A 93 13.03 -6.04 -4.68
CA GLU A 93 13.48 -6.65 -5.94
C GLU A 93 14.51 -5.77 -6.66
N GLU A 94 14.31 -4.45 -6.68
CA GLU A 94 15.28 -3.47 -7.20
C GLU A 94 16.61 -3.46 -6.42
N GLN A 95 16.57 -3.78 -5.13
CA GLN A 95 17.76 -3.95 -4.29
C GLN A 95 18.42 -5.34 -4.42
N GLY A 96 17.90 -6.21 -5.29
CA GLY A 96 18.39 -7.59 -5.45
C GLY A 96 17.95 -8.54 -4.35
N VAL A 97 16.93 -8.18 -3.56
CA VAL A 97 16.32 -9.04 -2.54
C VAL A 97 15.15 -9.78 -3.16
N ALA A 98 15.25 -11.11 -3.21
CA ALA A 98 14.16 -11.96 -3.64
C ALA A 98 12.95 -11.82 -2.70
N ALA A 99 11.74 -11.83 -3.29
CA ALA A 99 10.49 -11.60 -2.57
C ALA A 99 10.27 -12.63 -1.44
N ASP A 100 10.72 -13.86 -1.62
CA ASP A 100 10.61 -14.93 -0.63
C ASP A 100 11.44 -14.72 0.65
N ARG A 101 12.39 -13.77 0.63
CA ARG A 101 13.21 -13.40 1.79
C ARG A 101 12.62 -12.26 2.62
N LEU A 102 11.53 -11.64 2.16
CA LEU A 102 10.92 -10.51 2.85
C LEU A 102 10.06 -10.97 4.01
N ARG A 103 10.29 -10.36 5.18
CA ARG A 103 9.53 -10.61 6.39
C ARG A 103 8.79 -9.36 6.81
N GLY A 104 7.51 -9.50 7.14
CA GLY A 104 6.76 -8.35 7.61
C GLY A 104 5.28 -8.58 7.76
N GLN A 105 4.58 -7.49 8.06
CA GLN A 105 3.14 -7.47 8.15
C GLN A 105 2.57 -6.16 7.64
N ALA A 106 1.40 -6.24 7.00
CA ALA A 106 0.62 -5.07 6.63
C ALA A 106 -0.75 -5.13 7.31
N ALA A 107 -0.96 -4.18 8.23
CA ALA A 107 -2.16 -4.07 9.03
C ALA A 107 -3.24 -3.29 8.29
N ARG A 108 -4.45 -3.85 8.28
CA ARG A 108 -5.65 -3.24 7.71
C ARG A 108 -6.60 -2.83 8.82
N ARG A 109 -6.85 -1.51 8.93
CA ARG A 109 -7.79 -0.94 9.91
C ARG A 109 -8.99 -0.26 9.26
N SER A 110 -8.79 0.38 8.11
CA SER A 110 -9.83 1.08 7.35
C SER A 110 -10.15 0.36 6.03
N ARG A 111 -11.38 0.52 5.54
CA ARG A 111 -11.86 0.03 4.24
C ARG A 111 -12.44 1.19 3.43
N ILE A 112 -12.05 1.31 2.16
CA ILE A 112 -12.56 2.34 1.23
C ILE A 112 -13.49 1.79 0.14
N PHE A 113 -13.60 0.46 0.04
CA PHE A 113 -14.47 -0.24 -0.90
C PHE A 113 -15.59 -0.96 -0.15
N PRO A 114 -16.72 -1.28 -0.81
CA PRO A 114 -17.80 -2.04 -0.17
C PRO A 114 -17.33 -3.37 0.44
N PRO A 115 -18.07 -3.95 1.42
CA PRO A 115 -17.61 -5.12 2.18
C PRO A 115 -17.21 -6.33 1.31
N GLY A 116 -17.99 -6.65 0.27
CA GLY A 116 -17.72 -7.77 -0.64
C GLY A 116 -16.39 -7.61 -1.39
N PRO A 117 -16.22 -6.54 -2.20
CA PRO A 117 -14.95 -6.23 -2.86
C PRO A 117 -13.75 -6.12 -1.90
N SER A 118 -13.93 -5.50 -0.74
CA SER A 118 -12.89 -5.44 0.29
C SER A 118 -12.45 -6.84 0.75
N ALA A 119 -13.40 -7.73 1.05
CA ALA A 119 -13.10 -9.09 1.45
C ALA A 119 -12.44 -9.92 0.33
N ARG A 120 -12.83 -9.67 -0.92
CA ARG A 120 -12.18 -10.27 -2.10
C ARG A 120 -10.72 -9.84 -2.20
N LEU A 121 -10.44 -8.54 -2.17
CA LEU A 121 -9.07 -8.01 -2.25
C LEU A 121 -8.18 -8.60 -1.14
N ASP A 122 -8.74 -8.83 0.05
CA ASP A 122 -8.02 -9.44 1.16
C ASP A 122 -7.66 -10.90 0.93
N ALA A 123 -8.62 -11.67 0.41
CA ALA A 123 -8.39 -13.06 0.08
C ALA A 123 -7.34 -13.19 -1.03
N GLU A 124 -7.41 -12.30 -2.02
CA GLU A 124 -6.47 -12.22 -3.14
C GLU A 124 -5.07 -11.81 -2.70
N LEU A 125 -4.94 -10.81 -1.81
CA LEU A 125 -3.66 -10.41 -1.24
C LEU A 125 -3.06 -11.51 -0.36
N ARG A 126 -3.86 -12.17 0.48
CA ARG A 126 -3.39 -13.35 1.24
C ARG A 126 -2.95 -14.49 0.34
N ALA A 127 -3.64 -14.71 -0.79
CA ALA A 127 -3.24 -15.72 -1.75
C ALA A 127 -1.92 -15.36 -2.44
N TYR A 128 -1.75 -14.08 -2.81
CA TYR A 128 -0.53 -13.54 -3.37
C TYR A 128 0.66 -13.68 -2.40
N CYS A 129 0.53 -13.19 -1.16
CA CYS A 129 1.61 -13.29 -0.17
C CYS A 129 2.01 -14.74 0.10
N ARG A 130 1.06 -15.68 0.24
CA ARG A 130 1.41 -17.11 0.42
C ARG A 130 2.22 -17.70 -0.74
N SER A 131 2.07 -17.16 -1.96
CA SER A 131 2.78 -17.63 -3.15
C SER A 131 4.13 -16.94 -3.30
N GLU A 132 4.14 -15.61 -3.21
CA GLU A 132 5.28 -14.77 -3.63
C GLU A 132 6.10 -14.23 -2.45
N ILE A 133 5.50 -14.08 -1.27
CA ILE A 133 6.12 -13.48 -0.07
C ILE A 133 5.67 -14.25 1.19
N PRO A 134 6.04 -15.53 1.35
CA PRO A 134 5.43 -16.45 2.31
C PRO A 134 5.58 -16.03 3.78
N GLU A 135 6.63 -15.27 4.10
CA GLU A 135 6.88 -14.71 5.44
C GLU A 135 6.18 -13.35 5.68
N TRP A 136 5.25 -12.98 4.80
CA TRP A 136 4.47 -11.76 4.92
C TRP A 136 3.04 -12.02 5.42
N PHE A 137 2.72 -11.40 6.54
CA PHE A 137 1.41 -11.53 7.18
C PHE A 137 0.49 -10.36 6.80
N THR A 138 -0.68 -10.67 6.23
CA THR A 138 -1.75 -9.69 6.02
C THR A 138 -2.97 -10.11 6.82
N GLY A 139 -3.41 -9.24 7.72
CA GLY A 139 -4.52 -9.52 8.60
C GLY A 139 -5.05 -8.25 9.27
N PRO A 140 -6.17 -8.39 10.02
CA PRO A 140 -6.58 -7.34 10.94
C PRO A 140 -5.42 -7.05 11.90
N GLN A 141 -5.17 -5.76 12.16
CA GLN A 141 -4.17 -5.39 13.15
C GLN A 141 -4.62 -5.99 14.51
N PRO A 142 -3.76 -6.74 15.25
CA PRO A 142 -4.02 -6.90 16.67
C PRO A 142 -4.11 -5.49 17.28
N ALA A 143 -4.90 -5.31 18.34
CA ALA A 143 -4.98 -4.02 19.05
C ALA A 143 -3.62 -3.71 19.71
N ALA A 144 -2.63 -3.31 18.91
CA ALA A 144 -1.30 -2.95 19.34
C ALA A 144 -1.26 -1.45 19.59
N ALA A 145 -0.56 -1.07 20.67
CA ALA A 145 -0.48 0.28 21.20
C ALA A 145 -0.26 1.33 20.09
N PRO A 146 -0.90 2.51 20.19
CA PRO A 146 -0.81 3.54 19.18
C PRO A 146 0.65 3.82 18.86
N ALA A 147 0.99 3.81 17.58
CA ALA A 147 2.30 4.24 17.14
C ALA A 147 2.56 5.62 17.75
N ARG A 148 3.61 5.73 18.56
CA ARG A 148 4.00 6.95 19.28
C ARG A 148 4.66 7.91 18.29
N HIS A 149 3.90 8.35 17.30
CA HIS A 149 4.24 9.52 16.51
C HIS A 149 3.18 10.54 16.91
N GLY A 150 3.61 11.56 17.65
CA GLY A 150 2.71 12.64 18.04
C GLY A 150 2.01 13.20 16.81
N HIS A 151 0.78 13.71 16.99
CA HIS A 151 0.10 14.45 15.93
C HIS A 151 1.00 15.61 15.50
N GLY A 152 1.69 15.46 14.38
CA GLY A 152 2.55 16.50 13.83
C GLY A 152 1.68 17.66 13.38
N SER A 153 2.20 18.88 13.48
CA SER A 153 1.65 20.00 12.70
C SER A 153 1.79 19.68 11.22
N THR A 154 0.77 19.99 10.44
CA THR A 154 0.84 20.01 8.98
C THR A 154 1.87 21.04 8.54
N ASP A 155 2.64 20.71 7.51
CA ASP A 155 3.66 21.57 6.93
C ASP A 155 3.37 21.73 5.43
N PRO A 156 2.88 22.91 5.00
CA PRO A 156 2.57 23.18 3.61
C PRO A 156 3.74 22.90 2.65
N ALA A 157 4.99 23.02 3.13
CA ALA A 157 6.16 22.71 2.30
C ALA A 157 6.29 21.20 2.04
N VAL A 158 5.84 20.33 2.94
CA VAL A 158 5.79 18.88 2.69
C VAL A 158 4.73 18.56 1.65
N GLU A 159 3.54 19.14 1.76
CA GLU A 159 2.47 18.91 0.79
C GLU A 159 2.90 19.38 -0.61
N ALA A 160 3.45 20.59 -0.72
CA ALA A 160 3.94 21.14 -1.99
C ALA A 160 5.03 20.27 -2.61
N ARG A 161 5.98 19.77 -1.81
CA ARG A 161 7.04 18.87 -2.29
C ARG A 161 6.50 17.53 -2.78
N GLN A 162 5.50 16.95 -2.10
CA GLN A 162 4.91 15.69 -2.56
C GLN A 162 4.08 15.89 -3.84
N ALA A 163 3.30 16.96 -3.93
CA ALA A 163 2.60 17.32 -5.16
C ALA A 163 3.59 17.52 -6.33
N GLU A 164 4.72 18.19 -6.10
CA GLU A 164 5.76 18.35 -7.12
C GLU A 164 6.38 17.00 -7.55
N ARG A 165 6.61 16.08 -6.61
CA ARG A 165 7.13 14.73 -6.91
C ARG A 165 6.16 13.93 -7.77
N ILE A 166 4.87 13.93 -7.43
CA ILE A 166 3.82 13.30 -8.24
C ILE A 166 3.77 13.92 -9.64
N ALA A 167 3.77 15.26 -9.73
CA ALA A 167 3.72 15.96 -11.02
C ALA A 167 4.91 15.57 -11.91
N LYS A 168 6.12 15.47 -11.33
CA LYS A 168 7.31 14.99 -12.04
C LYS A 168 7.16 13.53 -12.48
N LEU A 169 6.75 12.63 -11.60
CA LEU A 169 6.53 11.22 -11.97
C LEU A 169 5.56 11.11 -13.15
N ARG A 170 4.41 11.79 -13.06
CA ARG A 170 3.40 11.79 -14.12
C ARG A 170 3.88 12.48 -15.39
N ALA A 171 4.81 13.42 -15.35
CA ALA A 171 5.39 14.03 -16.55
C ALA A 171 6.42 13.12 -17.25
N TRP A 172 7.20 12.34 -16.50
CA TRP A 172 8.34 11.58 -17.04
C TRP A 172 8.02 10.12 -17.38
N ARG A 173 7.01 9.52 -16.76
CA ARG A 173 6.66 8.11 -16.99
C ARG A 173 6.09 7.90 -18.40
N CYS A 174 6.15 6.65 -18.85
CA CYS A 174 5.47 6.23 -20.08
C CYS A 174 3.96 6.10 -19.84
N GLN A 175 3.17 7.07 -20.31
CA GLN A 175 1.73 7.11 -20.08
C GLN A 175 1.02 5.87 -20.65
N GLU A 176 1.41 5.43 -21.85
CA GLU A 176 0.80 4.27 -22.52
C GLU A 176 0.95 3.00 -21.70
N ARG A 177 2.15 2.74 -21.17
CA ARG A 177 2.42 1.57 -20.32
C ARG A 177 1.57 1.58 -19.04
N VAL A 178 1.44 2.74 -18.39
CA VAL A 178 0.60 2.87 -17.19
C VAL A 178 -0.87 2.66 -17.53
N ALA A 179 -1.37 3.31 -18.59
CA ALA A 179 -2.75 3.20 -19.01
C ALA A 179 -3.12 1.76 -19.36
N GLU A 180 -2.24 1.05 -20.07
CA GLU A 180 -2.44 -0.36 -20.40
C GLU A 180 -2.46 -1.24 -19.15
N ALA A 181 -1.51 -1.07 -18.23
CA ALA A 181 -1.46 -1.84 -17.00
C ALA A 181 -2.69 -1.61 -16.10
N LEU A 182 -3.11 -0.35 -15.94
CA LEU A 182 -4.34 0.01 -15.21
C LEU A 182 -5.60 -0.56 -15.87
N LEU A 183 -5.64 -0.61 -17.21
CA LEU A 183 -6.75 -1.23 -17.94
C LEU A 183 -6.81 -2.74 -17.70
N ARG A 184 -5.66 -3.44 -17.71
CA ARG A 184 -5.58 -4.87 -17.37
C ARG A 184 -6.02 -5.11 -15.93
N MET A 185 -5.59 -4.26 -14.99
CA MET A 185 -6.01 -4.31 -13.60
C MET A 185 -7.54 -4.10 -13.45
N ARG A 186 -8.11 -3.13 -14.17
CA ARG A 186 -9.57 -2.89 -14.20
C ARG A 186 -10.34 -4.13 -14.68
N ARG A 187 -9.85 -4.81 -15.72
CA ARG A 187 -10.47 -6.06 -16.20
C ARG A 187 -10.43 -7.17 -15.16
N ALA A 188 -9.30 -7.34 -14.45
CA ALA A 188 -9.20 -8.31 -13.36
C ALA A 188 -10.15 -7.97 -12.20
N ALA A 189 -10.23 -6.68 -11.84
CA ALA A 189 -11.14 -6.17 -10.80
C ALA A 189 -12.62 -6.41 -11.15
N ALA A 190 -13.01 -6.24 -12.42
CA ALA A 190 -14.37 -6.50 -12.90
C ALA A 190 -14.66 -8.00 -13.10
N GLY A 191 -13.64 -8.80 -13.39
CA GLY A 191 -13.72 -10.25 -13.57
C GLY A 191 -13.53 -11.03 -12.27
N SER A 192 -13.07 -12.28 -12.39
CA SER A 192 -12.77 -13.19 -11.28
C SER A 192 -11.28 -13.40 -11.02
N ASP A 193 -10.43 -12.76 -11.80
CA ASP A 193 -8.98 -12.92 -11.72
C ASP A 193 -8.43 -12.20 -10.49
N ASN A 194 -7.33 -12.71 -9.94
CA ASN A 194 -6.68 -12.09 -8.79
C ASN A 194 -6.09 -10.74 -9.22
N VAL A 195 -6.63 -9.65 -8.67
CA VAL A 195 -6.29 -8.28 -9.07
C VAL A 195 -4.88 -7.86 -8.62
N VAL A 196 -4.30 -8.55 -7.65
CA VAL A 196 -3.01 -8.17 -7.02
C VAL A 196 -1.84 -8.31 -7.99
N TYR A 197 -1.88 -9.27 -8.92
CA TYR A 197 -0.85 -9.44 -9.94
C TYR A 197 -0.82 -8.26 -10.94
N PRO A 198 -1.91 -7.93 -11.67
CA PRO A 198 -1.89 -6.77 -12.56
C PRO A 198 -1.79 -5.43 -11.80
N MET A 199 -2.11 -5.41 -10.51
CA MET A 199 -1.81 -4.26 -9.64
C MET A 199 -0.30 -4.06 -9.48
N LYS A 200 0.49 -5.12 -9.27
CA LYS A 200 1.95 -5.03 -9.22
C LYS A 200 2.51 -4.51 -10.53
N ASP A 201 1.99 -5.00 -11.66
CA ASP A 201 2.39 -4.55 -12.99
C ASP A 201 2.13 -3.05 -13.18
N ALA A 202 0.96 -2.55 -12.74
CA ALA A 202 0.63 -1.13 -12.81
C ALA A 202 1.58 -0.29 -11.96
N LEU A 203 1.87 -0.71 -10.73
CA LEU A 203 2.81 0.00 -9.84
C LEU A 203 4.24 0.00 -10.41
N SER A 204 4.69 -1.12 -10.97
CA SER A 204 5.99 -1.23 -11.64
C SER A 204 6.08 -0.35 -12.90
N ALA A 205 4.96 -0.14 -13.60
CA ALA A 205 4.86 0.78 -14.72
C ALA A 205 4.86 2.27 -14.31
N GLY A 206 4.73 2.58 -13.02
CA GLY A 206 4.70 3.94 -12.48
C GLY A 206 3.29 4.49 -12.21
N ALA A 207 2.30 3.62 -12.01
CA ALA A 207 1.02 4.03 -11.44
C ALA A 207 1.19 4.46 -9.97
N THR A 208 0.42 5.46 -9.55
CA THR A 208 0.41 5.93 -8.15
C THR A 208 -0.54 5.13 -7.27
N VAL A 209 -0.43 5.31 -5.96
CA VAL A 209 -1.36 4.77 -4.96
C VAL A 209 -2.79 5.22 -5.26
N GLY A 210 -2.97 6.51 -5.54
CA GLY A 210 -4.24 7.13 -5.90
C GLY A 210 -4.83 6.54 -7.16
N GLU A 211 -4.06 6.46 -8.26
CA GLU A 211 -4.55 5.94 -9.54
C GLU A 211 -4.99 4.48 -9.46
N VAL A 212 -4.23 3.64 -8.75
CA VAL A 212 -4.60 2.24 -8.52
C VAL A 212 -5.91 2.15 -7.73
N CYS A 213 -6.02 2.91 -6.63
CA CYS A 213 -7.24 2.93 -5.82
C CYS A 213 -8.42 3.60 -6.54
N ASP A 214 -8.18 4.56 -7.45
CA ASP A 214 -9.19 5.20 -8.30
C ASP A 214 -9.83 4.17 -9.22
N VAL A 215 -9.03 3.35 -9.92
CA VAL A 215 -9.56 2.27 -10.76
C VAL A 215 -10.44 1.29 -9.98
N LEU A 216 -10.02 0.94 -8.76
CA LEU A 216 -10.81 0.06 -7.89
C LEU A 216 -12.09 0.73 -7.40
N ARG A 217 -12.05 2.03 -7.04
CA ARG A 217 -13.24 2.81 -6.63
C ARG A 217 -14.23 2.96 -7.78
N ASP A 218 -13.76 3.15 -9.00
CA ASP A 218 -14.62 3.20 -10.19
C ASP A 218 -15.30 1.85 -10.48
N THR A 219 -14.59 0.74 -10.19
CA THR A 219 -15.06 -0.61 -10.55
C THR A 219 -15.98 -1.20 -9.48
N TRP A 220 -15.68 -0.94 -8.20
CA TRP A 220 -16.37 -1.55 -7.07
C TRP A 220 -17.25 -0.59 -6.29
N GLY A 221 -17.16 0.71 -6.57
CA GLY A 221 -17.76 1.77 -5.78
C GLY A 221 -16.92 2.15 -4.56
N THR A 222 -17.40 3.16 -3.85
CA THR A 222 -16.78 3.68 -2.62
C THR A 222 -17.61 3.28 -1.41
N HIS A 223 -16.93 2.99 -0.31
CA HIS A 223 -17.55 2.88 1.00
C HIS A 223 -17.06 4.07 1.84
N PRO A 224 -17.96 4.92 2.36
CA PRO A 224 -17.53 5.95 3.29
C PRO A 224 -16.89 5.29 4.51
N PRO A 225 -15.78 5.84 5.05
CA PRO A 225 -15.23 5.33 6.29
C PRO A 225 -16.32 5.35 7.36
N ALA A 226 -16.52 4.23 8.05
CA ALA A 226 -17.42 4.21 9.20
C ALA A 226 -16.90 5.23 10.23
N ALA A 227 -17.79 5.95 10.92
CA ALA A 227 -17.42 6.96 11.91
C ALA A 227 -16.45 6.44 13.00
N ALA A 228 -16.36 5.11 13.19
CA ALA A 228 -15.41 4.43 14.08
C ALA A 228 -13.93 4.53 13.64
N ASP A 229 -13.63 4.88 12.38
CA ASP A 229 -12.26 5.07 11.89
C ASP A 229 -11.58 6.33 12.46
N HIS A 230 -12.37 7.24 13.07
CA HIS A 230 -11.86 8.39 13.83
C HIS A 230 -11.69 8.10 15.33
N ALA A 231 -12.30 7.02 15.84
CA ALA A 231 -12.26 6.69 17.26
C ALA A 231 -12.32 5.17 17.46
N GLY A 232 -11.14 4.53 17.56
CA GLY A 232 -10.89 3.41 18.48
C GLY A 232 -11.82 2.18 18.56
N GLY A 233 -12.82 1.99 17.71
CA GLY A 233 -13.91 1.02 17.91
C GLY A 233 -13.87 -0.18 16.97
N ALA A 234 -14.23 -1.35 17.48
CA ALA A 234 -14.21 -2.65 16.80
C ALA A 234 -15.24 -2.79 15.65
N ASP A 235 -14.89 -3.62 14.66
CA ASP A 235 -15.67 -3.95 13.44
C ASP A 235 -16.90 -4.84 13.77
N PRO A 236 -18.13 -4.51 13.35
CA PRO A 236 -19.28 -5.39 13.55
C PRO A 236 -19.26 -6.54 12.52
N ALA A 237 -19.25 -7.77 13.03
CA ALA A 237 -19.34 -8.99 12.23
C ALA A 237 -20.73 -9.11 11.58
N GLY A 238 -20.79 -9.03 10.25
CA GLY A 238 -22.03 -9.23 9.50
C GLY A 238 -21.93 -8.90 8.03
N ALA A 239 -21.12 -9.64 7.26
CA ALA A 239 -21.18 -9.60 5.80
C ALA A 239 -21.02 -11.00 5.22
N THR A 240 -21.97 -11.38 4.37
CA THR A 240 -22.10 -12.66 3.68
C THR A 240 -20.79 -13.04 2.99
N ALA A 241 -20.25 -14.21 3.32
CA ALA A 241 -18.92 -14.65 2.89
C ALA A 241 -18.83 -14.81 1.37
N TRP A 242 -18.02 -13.96 0.73
CA TRP A 242 -17.53 -14.17 -0.63
C TRP A 242 -16.71 -15.47 -0.69
N ARG A 243 -17.07 -16.39 -1.59
CA ARG A 243 -16.33 -17.64 -1.84
C ARG A 243 -15.41 -17.47 -3.05
N PRO A 244 -14.08 -17.63 -2.90
CA PRO A 244 -13.16 -17.54 -4.02
C PRO A 244 -13.30 -18.74 -4.98
N PRO A 245 -13.02 -18.57 -6.29
CA PRO A 245 -12.95 -19.69 -7.23
C PRO A 245 -11.73 -20.61 -6.95
N ASP A 246 -11.85 -21.88 -7.33
CA ASP A 246 -10.86 -22.93 -7.05
C ASP A 246 -9.51 -22.64 -7.75
N PRO A 247 -8.39 -22.54 -6.99
CA PRO A 247 -7.05 -22.33 -7.56
C PRO A 247 -6.56 -23.45 -8.48
N ARG A 248 -7.25 -24.60 -8.55
CA ARG A 248 -6.89 -25.72 -9.42
C ARG A 248 -7.46 -25.62 -10.85
N SER A 249 -8.29 -24.62 -11.14
CA SER A 249 -8.93 -24.46 -12.46
C SER A 249 -8.01 -23.95 -13.58
N ARG A 250 -6.73 -23.59 -13.29
CA ARG A 250 -5.81 -22.99 -14.28
C ARG A 250 -4.56 -23.81 -14.66
N ARG A 251 -4.48 -25.10 -14.32
CA ARG A 251 -3.46 -25.97 -14.95
C ARG A 251 -3.96 -26.47 -16.30
N GLY A 252 -3.77 -25.71 -17.38
CA GLY A 252 -4.13 -26.25 -18.70
C GLY A 252 -4.15 -25.35 -19.93
N GLN A 253 -3.61 -24.12 -19.92
CA GLN A 253 -3.49 -23.37 -21.18
C GLN A 253 -2.06 -22.89 -21.42
N PRO A 254 -1.40 -23.35 -22.50
CA PRO A 254 -0.11 -22.82 -22.90
C PRO A 254 -0.29 -21.43 -23.50
N PHE A 255 0.57 -20.50 -23.07
CA PHE A 255 0.76 -19.22 -23.75
C PHE A 255 1.24 -19.50 -25.18
N ARG A 256 0.49 -19.02 -26.17
CA ARG A 256 0.93 -18.79 -27.56
C ARG A 256 0.52 -17.40 -27.96
#